data_AF-A0A9D8B0N0-F1
#
_entry.id   AF-A0A9D8B0N0-F1
#
_cell.length_a   1.000
_cell.length_b   1.000
_cell.length_c   1.000
_cell.angle_alpha   90.00
_cell.angle_beta   90.00
_cell.angle_gamma   90.00
#
_symmetry.space_group_name_H-M   'P 1'
#
loop_
_entity.id
_entity.type
_entity.pdbx_description
1 polymer ?
#
loop_
_entity_poly.entity_id
_entity_poly.type
_entity_poly.pdbx_seq_one_letter_code
_entity_poly.pdbx_strand_id
1 'polypeptide(L)' 'MEDRMAVPLKTGDQAPDFALPGVITKPDVQRLDVKLSDYRGAHNIVLAFHPFAFTAT' A
#
# COMPACT_ATOMS: atom_id res chain seq x y z
N MET A 1 17.27 -19.73 0.01
CA MET A 1 16.06 -18.89 0.16
C MET A 1 16.53 -17.66 0.89
N GLU A 2 16.95 -16.62 0.16
CA GLU A 2 17.40 -15.38 0.80
C GLU A 2 16.26 -14.81 1.63
N ASP A 3 16.50 -14.71 2.93
CA ASP A 3 15.76 -13.81 3.80
C ASP A 3 15.88 -12.40 3.19
N ARG A 4 14.79 -11.92 2.58
CA ARG A 4 14.73 -10.54 2.11
C ARG A 4 14.64 -9.67 3.35
N MET A 5 15.76 -9.44 4.02
CA MET A 5 15.86 -8.42 5.04
C MET A 5 15.25 -7.15 4.47
N ALA A 6 14.17 -6.69 5.08
CA ALA A 6 13.50 -5.46 4.66
C ALA A 6 14.54 -4.34 4.78
N VAL A 7 15.01 -3.84 3.65
CA VAL A 7 15.89 -2.66 3.63
C VAL A 7 15.05 -1.53 4.24
N PRO A 8 15.50 -0.90 5.34
CA PRO A 8 14.77 0.21 5.92
C PRO A 8 14.68 1.32 4.87
N LEU A 9 13.44 1.65 4.49
CA LEU A 9 13.16 2.72 3.52
C LEU A 9 13.63 4.06 4.11
N LYS A 10 14.34 4.85 3.30
CA LYS A 10 14.70 6.23 3.62
C LYS A 10 14.10 7.19 2.59
N THR A 11 13.99 8.46 2.96
CA THR A 11 13.53 9.51 2.05
C THR A 11 14.42 9.59 0.80
N GLY A 12 13.80 9.72 -0.36
CA GLY A 12 14.48 9.74 -1.66
C GLY A 12 14.64 8.37 -2.32
N ASP A 13 14.48 7.27 -1.57
CA ASP A 13 14.42 5.94 -2.17
C ASP A 13 13.17 5.79 -3.02
N GLN A 14 13.29 5.01 -4.10
CA GLN A 14 12.12 4.61 -4.86
C GLN A 14 11.24 3.71 -3.99
N ALA A 15 9.96 4.08 -3.84
CA ALA A 15 8.99 3.23 -3.17
C ALA A 15 8.94 1.83 -3.84
N PRO A 16 9.01 0.72 -3.07
CA PRO A 16 8.91 -0.62 -3.61
C PRO A 16 7.55 -0.84 -4.28
N ASP A 17 7.55 -1.43 -5.47
CA ASP A 17 6.29 -1.80 -6.11
C ASP A 17 5.66 -2.99 -5.39
N PHE A 18 4.34 -2.95 -5.24
CA PHE A 18 3.56 -4.00 -4.59
C PHE A 18 2.18 -4.08 -5.23
N ALA A 19 1.57 -5.26 -5.11
CA ALA A 19 0.16 -5.50 -5.42
C ALA A 19 -0.52 -6.06 -4.17
N LEU A 20 -1.59 -5.42 -3.72
CA LEU A 20 -2.35 -5.81 -2.54
C LEU A 20 -3.82 -5.99 -2.90
N PRO A 21 -4.49 -7.03 -2.39
CA PRO A 21 -5.94 -7.11 -2.47
C PRO A 21 -6.55 -5.98 -1.64
N GLY A 22 -7.47 -5.22 -2.24
CA GLY A 22 -8.12 -4.07 -1.65
C GLY A 22 -9.64 -4.15 -1.72
N VAL A 23 -10.28 -3.33 -0.89
CA VAL A 23 -11.73 -3.14 -0.89
C VAL A 23 -12.03 -1.65 -0.84
N ILE A 24 -12.77 -1.15 -1.83
CA ILE A 24 -13.39 0.18 -1.78
C ILE A 24 -14.77 -0.04 -1.18
N THR A 25 -15.10 0.69 -0.11
CA THR A 25 -16.36 0.50 0.63
C THR A 25 -17.42 1.56 0.31
N LYS A 26 -17.11 2.55 -0.54
CA LYS A 26 -18.00 3.65 -0.89
C LYS A 26 -17.80 4.05 -2.37
N PRO A 27 -18.87 4.36 -3.12
CA PRO A 27 -20.28 4.31 -2.73
C PRO A 27 -20.80 2.89 -2.47
N ASP A 28 -20.26 1.89 -3.17
CA ASP A 28 -20.57 0.47 -3.00
C ASP A 28 -19.32 -0.32 -2.63
N VAL A 29 -19.51 -1.56 -2.14
CA VAL A 29 -18.40 -2.47 -1.83
C VAL A 29 -17.87 -3.11 -3.12
N GLN A 30 -16.64 -2.77 -3.48
CA GLN A 30 -15.92 -3.34 -4.61
C GLN A 30 -14.59 -3.94 -4.16
N ARG A 31 -14.31 -5.17 -4.60
CA ARG A 31 -12.98 -5.77 -4.49
C ARG A 31 -12.14 -5.40 -5.70
N LEU A 32 -10.89 -5.04 -5.48
CA LEU A 32 -9.91 -4.81 -6.54
C LEU A 32 -8.52 -5.15 -6.04
N ASP A 33 -7.63 -5.50 -6.96
CA ASP A 33 -6.20 -5.52 -6.67
C ASP A 33 -5.65 -4.11 -6.90
N VAL A 34 -4.91 -3.59 -5.91
CA VAL A 34 -4.29 -2.27 -5.95
C VAL A 34 -2.80 -2.46 -6.16
N LYS A 35 -2.28 -1.93 -7.26
CA LYS A 35 -0.84 -1.93 -7.56
C LYS A 35 -0.26 -0.53 -7.46
N LEU A 36 0.83 -0.36 -6.71
CA LEU A 36 1.43 0.96 -6.50
C LEU A 36 1.86 1.61 -7.83
N SER A 37 2.42 0.81 -8.75
CA SER A 37 2.85 1.31 -10.06
C SER A 37 1.75 1.98 -10.88
N ASP A 38 0.48 1.61 -10.67
CA ASP A 38 -0.64 2.13 -11.46
C ASP A 38 -0.91 3.62 -11.17
N TYR A 39 -0.41 4.13 -10.04
CA TYR A 39 -0.55 5.52 -9.64
C TYR A 39 0.71 6.37 -9.88
N ARG A 40 1.82 5.75 -10.32
CA ARG A 40 3.10 6.44 -10.50
C ARG A 40 2.96 7.56 -11.54
N GLY A 41 3.36 8.78 -11.17
CA GLY A 41 3.40 9.93 -12.08
C GLY A 41 2.06 10.60 -12.36
N ALA A 42 0.94 10.00 -11.92
CA ALA A 42 -0.39 10.59 -12.03
C ALA A 42 -0.77 11.37 -10.77
N HIS A 43 -0.44 10.83 -9.59
CA HIS A 43 -0.85 11.37 -8.29
C HIS A 43 0.24 11.22 -7.22
N ASN A 44 0.21 12.10 -6.22
CA ASN A 44 0.92 11.85 -4.96
C ASN A 44 0.15 10.80 -4.15
N ILE A 45 0.86 9.88 -3.52
CA ILE A 45 0.27 8.75 -2.80
C ILE A 45 0.67 8.78 -1.34
N VAL A 46 -0.31 8.60 -0.46
CA VAL A 46 -0.14 8.41 0.98
C VAL A 46 -0.50 6.96 1.31
N LEU A 47 0.46 6.22 1.86
CA LEU A 47 0.25 4.86 2.36
C LEU A 47 0.32 4.89 3.89
N ALA A 48 -0.69 4.34 4.54
CA ALA A 48 -0.76 4.21 5.99
C ALA A 48 -1.05 2.76 6.37
N PHE A 49 -0.39 2.30 7.43
CA PHE A 49 -0.65 0.99 8.04
C PHE A 49 -1.31 1.22 9.39
N HIS A 50 -2.34 0.44 9.69
CA HIS A 50 -2.95 0.40 11.02
C HIS A 50 -2.84 -1.03 11.58
N PRO A 51 -2.72 -1.22 12.92
CA PRO A 51 -2.42 -2.53 13.49
C PRO A 51 -3.51 -3.57 13.24
N PHE A 52 -4.77 -3.16 13.46
CA PHE A 52 -5.92 -4.03 13.29
C PHE A 52 -7.19 -3.19 13.05
N ALA A 53 -8.24 -3.81 12.53
CA ALA A 53 -9.55 -3.15 12.40
C ALA A 53 -10.26 -3.09 13.77
N PHE A 54 -11.12 -2.09 13.96
CA PHE A 54 -11.94 -1.93 15.18
C PHE A 54 -11.16 -1.80 16.51
N THR A 55 -9.89 -1.38 16.46
CA THR A 55 -9.11 -0.99 17.64
C THR A 55 -9.15 0.52 17.84
N ALA A 56 -9.26 0.98 19.08
CA ALA A 56 -9.08 2.40 19.39
C ALA A 56 -7.66 2.81 18.99
N THR A 57 -7.55 3.83 18.14
CA THR A 57 -6.29 4.51 17.79
C THR A 57 -5.99 5.61 18.79
#